data_AF-Q9EVL3-F1
#
_entry.id   AF-Q9EVL3-F1
#
_cell.length_a   1.000
_cell.length_b   1.000
_cell.length_c   1.000
_cell.angle_alpha   90.00
_cell.angle_beta   90.00
_cell.angle_gamma   90.00
#
_symmetry.space_group_name_H-M   'P 1'
#
loop_
_entity.id
_entity.type
_entity.pdbx_description
1 polymer ?
#
loop_
_entity_poly.entity_id
_entity_poly.type
_entity_poly.pdbx_seq_one_letter_code
_entity_poly.pdbx_strand_id
1 'polypeptide(L)'
;DKWKLYRALCEAKPLLGITDRALAILNALLSFYPSGELSEENGLVVFPSNAQLSLRAHGMAEQTIRRHLASLIEAGLLIRKDSPNGKRYARKEQGGEIREAFGFSLAPLLVRAEEIERLAAEVVAERLHLQRLRERLTLCRRDVAKLIEMALEEGAAGDWSRIHLHFRDVVERLPRSPSAEQVAAALDELELLREE
;
A
#
# COMPACT_ATOMS: atom_id res chain seq x y z
N ASP A 1 -19.56 -3.46 2.28
CA ASP A 1 -19.16 -2.07 1.95
C ASP A 1 -17.97 -2.03 0.98
N LYS A 2 -18.19 -1.47 -0.23
CA LYS A 2 -17.16 -1.32 -1.28
C LYS A 2 -16.04 -0.34 -0.91
N TRP A 3 -16.33 0.68 -0.10
CA TRP A 3 -15.35 1.70 0.28
C TRP A 3 -14.44 1.24 1.42
N LYS A 4 -14.94 0.37 2.30
CA LYS A 4 -14.09 -0.39 3.22
C LYS A 4 -13.07 -1.24 2.45
N LEU A 5 -13.52 -2.00 1.47
CA LEU A 5 -12.64 -2.85 0.65
C LEU A 5 -11.63 -2.03 -0.16
N TYR A 6 -12.04 -0.91 -0.74
CA TYR A 6 -11.12 -0.01 -1.44
C TYR A 6 -10.01 0.53 -0.51
N ARG A 7 -10.34 0.90 0.72
CA ARG A 7 -9.33 1.31 1.71
C ARG A 7 -8.35 0.19 2.03
N ALA A 8 -8.83 -1.05 2.18
CA ALA A 8 -7.97 -2.20 2.39
C ALA A 8 -7.01 -2.42 1.20
N LEU A 9 -7.49 -2.28 -0.05
CA LEU A 9 -6.64 -2.34 -1.24
C LEU A 9 -5.55 -1.25 -1.27
N CYS A 10 -5.87 -0.04 -0.81
CA CYS A 10 -4.89 1.04 -0.70
C CYS A 10 -3.75 0.72 0.27
N GLU A 11 -4.05 0.04 1.39
CA GLU A 11 -3.02 -0.39 2.34
C GLU A 11 -2.27 -1.63 1.85
N ALA A 12 -2.97 -2.60 1.26
CA ALA A 12 -2.39 -3.84 0.75
C ALA A 12 -1.58 -3.67 -0.56
N LYS A 13 -1.59 -2.48 -1.17
CA LYS A 13 -0.95 -2.22 -2.47
C LYS A 13 0.52 -2.70 -2.59
N PRO A 14 1.39 -2.62 -1.56
CA PRO A 14 2.78 -3.07 -1.70
C PRO A 14 2.87 -4.58 -1.89
N LEU A 15 1.99 -5.34 -1.24
CA LEU A 15 1.94 -6.80 -1.33
C LEU A 15 1.20 -7.30 -2.58
N LEU A 16 0.24 -6.51 -3.07
CA LEU A 16 -0.53 -6.83 -4.28
C LEU A 16 0.16 -6.43 -5.59
N GLY A 17 1.30 -5.72 -5.52
CA GLY A 17 2.04 -5.29 -6.72
C GLY A 17 1.31 -4.24 -7.58
N ILE A 18 0.37 -3.51 -6.99
CA ILE A 18 -0.45 -2.51 -7.70
C ILE A 18 0.02 -1.08 -7.43
N THR A 19 -0.19 -0.21 -8.42
CA THR A 19 0.22 1.20 -8.34
C THR A 19 -0.94 2.11 -7.91
N ASP A 20 -0.64 3.29 -7.37
CA ASP A 20 -1.65 4.29 -7.02
C ASP A 20 -2.53 4.71 -8.22
N ARG A 21 -1.95 4.72 -9.42
CA ARG A 21 -2.70 5.00 -10.66
C ARG A 21 -3.67 3.87 -11.01
N ALA A 22 -3.32 2.62 -10.73
CA ALA A 22 -4.23 1.50 -10.89
C ALA A 22 -5.38 1.56 -9.87
N LEU A 23 -5.08 1.89 -8.62
CA LEU A 23 -6.10 2.13 -7.59
C LEU A 23 -7.06 3.27 -7.96
N ALA A 24 -6.56 4.36 -8.56
CA ALA A 24 -7.41 5.45 -9.03
C ALA A 24 -8.43 5.00 -10.09
N ILE A 25 -8.04 4.09 -11.00
CA ILE A 25 -8.99 3.51 -11.96
C ILE A 25 -9.97 2.59 -11.26
N LEU A 26 -9.52 1.79 -10.29
CA LEU A 26 -10.40 0.92 -9.53
C LEU A 26 -11.44 1.72 -8.73
N ASN A 27 -11.02 2.83 -8.13
CA ASN A 27 -11.91 3.81 -7.49
C ASN A 27 -12.96 4.35 -8.48
N ALA A 28 -12.51 4.74 -9.67
CA ALA A 28 -13.41 5.17 -10.73
C ALA A 28 -14.41 4.07 -11.10
N LEU A 29 -13.98 2.81 -11.27
CA LEU A 29 -14.87 1.66 -11.54
C LEU A 29 -15.90 1.45 -10.43
N LEU A 30 -15.49 1.48 -9.16
CA LEU A 30 -16.38 1.34 -7.99
C LEU A 30 -17.42 2.47 -7.89
N SER A 31 -17.10 3.66 -8.41
CA SER A 31 -18.03 4.79 -8.47
C SER A 31 -19.13 4.62 -9.53
N PHE A 32 -18.97 3.73 -10.51
CA PHE A 32 -20.03 3.38 -11.48
C PHE A 32 -20.95 2.29 -10.95
N TYR A 33 -20.55 1.59 -9.89
CA TYR A 33 -21.38 0.56 -9.27
C TYR A 33 -22.42 1.24 -8.34
N PRO A 34 -23.74 1.06 -8.59
CA PRO A 34 -24.79 1.86 -7.96
C PRO A 34 -24.98 1.57 -6.46
N SER A 35 -24.71 0.34 -6.02
CA SER A 35 -24.86 -0.04 -4.62
C SER A 35 -23.61 0.32 -3.78
N GLY A 36 -23.82 0.54 -2.48
CA GLY A 36 -22.72 0.65 -1.50
C GLY A 36 -22.10 -0.71 -1.17
N GLU A 37 -22.80 -1.81 -1.45
CA GLU A 37 -22.37 -3.17 -1.15
C GLU A 37 -22.19 -3.98 -2.42
N LEU A 38 -20.99 -4.55 -2.56
CA LEU A 38 -20.69 -5.53 -3.61
C LEU A 38 -21.47 -6.81 -3.27
N SER A 39 -22.43 -7.15 -4.12
CA SER A 39 -23.24 -8.36 -4.01
C SER A 39 -23.44 -8.93 -5.41
N GLU A 40 -23.44 -10.26 -5.50
CA GLU A 40 -23.72 -10.96 -6.77
C GLU A 40 -25.12 -10.62 -7.31
N GLU A 41 -26.09 -10.37 -6.40
CA GLU A 41 -27.48 -10.04 -6.75
C GLU A 41 -27.62 -8.72 -7.53
N ASN A 42 -26.71 -7.77 -7.28
CA ASN A 42 -26.74 -6.45 -7.90
C ASN A 42 -25.94 -6.38 -9.23
N GLY A 43 -25.40 -7.51 -9.68
CA GLY A 43 -24.58 -7.59 -10.88
C GLY A 43 -23.21 -6.93 -10.70
N LEU A 44 -22.16 -7.73 -10.60
CA LEU A 44 -20.79 -7.23 -10.35
C LEU A 44 -20.06 -6.76 -11.62
N VAL A 45 -20.76 -6.27 -12.65
CA VAL A 45 -20.15 -5.85 -13.91
C VAL A 45 -20.45 -4.38 -14.18
N VAL A 46 -19.41 -3.60 -14.43
CA VAL A 46 -19.51 -2.17 -14.77
C VAL A 46 -19.06 -1.92 -16.21
N PHE A 47 -19.68 -0.95 -16.86
CA PHE A 47 -19.48 -0.63 -18.29
C PHE A 47 -19.19 0.86 -18.54
N PRO A 48 -18.22 1.49 -17.87
CA PRO A 48 -17.91 2.89 -18.14
C PRO A 48 -17.16 3.05 -19.46
N SER A 49 -17.40 4.15 -20.18
CA SER A 49 -16.59 4.50 -21.34
C SER A 49 -15.19 4.97 -20.91
N ASN A 50 -14.19 4.85 -21.81
CA ASN A 50 -12.84 5.34 -21.54
C ASN A 50 -12.82 6.85 -21.22
N ALA A 51 -13.72 7.64 -21.83
CA ALA A 51 -13.87 9.06 -21.52
C ALA A 51 -14.39 9.30 -20.09
N GLN A 52 -15.37 8.51 -19.65
CA GLN A 52 -15.90 8.58 -18.28
C GLN A 52 -14.89 8.10 -17.23
N LEU A 53 -14.13 7.04 -17.54
CA LEU A 53 -13.02 6.60 -16.70
C LEU A 53 -11.94 7.67 -16.61
N SER A 54 -11.57 8.29 -17.74
CA SER A 54 -10.59 9.38 -17.77
C SER A 54 -11.02 10.54 -16.87
N LEU A 55 -12.28 10.98 -16.96
CA LEU A 55 -12.81 12.07 -16.14
C LEU A 55 -12.69 11.78 -14.64
N ARG A 56 -13.02 10.55 -14.20
CA ARG A 56 -12.96 10.17 -12.78
C ARG A 56 -11.57 9.77 -12.30
N ALA A 57 -10.68 9.37 -13.21
CA ALA A 57 -9.29 9.03 -12.94
C ALA A 57 -8.33 10.21 -13.23
N HIS A 58 -8.74 11.44 -12.89
CA HIS A 58 -7.93 12.66 -12.99
C HIS A 58 -7.40 12.98 -14.40
N GLY A 59 -8.21 12.77 -15.44
CA GLY A 59 -7.85 13.10 -16.83
C GLY A 59 -6.84 12.13 -17.44
N MET A 60 -6.75 10.91 -16.91
CA MET A 60 -5.79 9.92 -17.39
C MET A 60 -6.00 9.60 -18.88
N ALA A 61 -4.93 9.61 -19.67
CA ALA A 61 -4.99 9.26 -21.09
C ALA A 61 -5.39 7.78 -21.28
N GLU A 62 -6.12 7.50 -22.36
CA GLU A 62 -6.68 6.17 -22.64
C GLU A 62 -5.64 5.04 -22.66
N GLN A 63 -4.45 5.27 -23.23
CA GLN A 63 -3.37 4.28 -23.24
C GLN A 63 -2.91 3.93 -21.81
N THR A 64 -2.85 4.92 -20.93
CA THR A 64 -2.48 4.74 -19.53
C THR A 64 -3.59 4.00 -18.76
N ILE A 65 -4.85 4.32 -19.04
CA ILE A 65 -6.00 3.58 -18.48
C ILE A 65 -5.91 2.10 -18.86
N ARG A 66 -5.71 1.79 -20.14
CA ARG A 66 -5.60 0.40 -20.63
C ARG A 66 -4.46 -0.37 -19.96
N ARG A 67 -3.29 0.26 -19.80
CA ARG A 67 -2.14 -0.34 -19.11
C ARG A 67 -2.45 -0.69 -17.66
N HIS A 68 -3.07 0.23 -16.93
CA HIS A 68 -3.39 0.01 -15.52
C HIS A 68 -4.56 -0.96 -15.33
N LEU A 69 -5.54 -0.99 -16.24
CA LEU A 69 -6.56 -2.04 -16.28
C LEU A 69 -5.94 -3.43 -16.48
N ALA A 70 -4.96 -3.56 -17.38
CA ALA A 70 -4.22 -4.82 -17.55
C ALA A 70 -3.53 -5.25 -16.25
N SER A 71 -2.85 -4.32 -15.57
CA SER A 71 -2.23 -4.59 -14.26
C SER A 71 -3.24 -5.03 -13.18
N LEU A 72 -4.44 -4.46 -13.16
CA LEU A 72 -5.50 -4.89 -12.23
C LEU A 72 -6.05 -6.28 -12.57
N ILE A 73 -6.08 -6.65 -13.85
CA ILE A 73 -6.49 -7.99 -14.31
C ILE A 73 -5.39 -9.01 -13.98
N GLU A 74 -4.13 -8.69 -14.25
CA GLU A 74 -2.97 -9.52 -13.91
C GLU A 74 -2.87 -9.76 -12.40
N ALA A 75 -3.17 -8.74 -11.58
CA ALA A 75 -3.26 -8.86 -10.13
C ALA A 75 -4.49 -9.66 -9.65
N GLY A 76 -5.37 -10.11 -10.57
CA GLY A 76 -6.58 -10.87 -10.23
C GLY A 76 -7.63 -10.06 -9.48
N LEU A 77 -7.63 -8.74 -9.61
CA LEU A 77 -8.59 -7.83 -8.96
C LEU A 77 -9.78 -7.51 -9.86
N LEU A 78 -9.62 -7.65 -11.17
CA LEU A 78 -10.66 -7.46 -12.18
C LEU A 78 -10.68 -8.63 -13.16
N ILE A 79 -11.86 -8.97 -13.65
CA ILE A 79 -11.99 -9.84 -14.84
C ILE A 79 -12.56 -9.00 -15.97
N ARG A 80 -11.88 -9.04 -17.12
CA ARG A 80 -12.43 -8.48 -18.35
C ARG A 80 -13.46 -9.45 -18.90
N LYS A 81 -14.70 -9.00 -19.08
CA LYS A 81 -15.72 -9.78 -19.78
C LYS A 81 -15.74 -9.33 -21.24
N ASP A 82 -15.13 -10.15 -22.10
CA ASP A 82 -15.17 -9.95 -23.54
C ASP A 82 -16.42 -10.57 -24.17
N SER A 83 -17.00 -9.87 -25.15
CA SER A 83 -18.08 -10.40 -25.98
C SER A 83 -17.55 -11.44 -26.98
N PRO A 84 -18.30 -12.51 -27.33
CA PRO A 84 -17.75 -13.67 -28.03
C PRO A 84 -17.40 -13.48 -29.52
N ASN A 85 -17.67 -12.35 -30.17
CA ASN A 85 -17.73 -12.31 -31.63
C ASN A 85 -16.63 -11.45 -32.28
N GLY A 86 -15.47 -12.06 -32.54
CA GLY A 86 -14.31 -11.42 -33.16
C GLY A 86 -14.32 -11.36 -34.69
N LYS A 87 -15.13 -10.49 -35.33
CA LYS A 87 -14.92 -10.11 -36.75
C LYS A 87 -15.16 -8.61 -37.05
N ARG A 88 -14.31 -8.08 -37.94
CA ARG A 88 -14.19 -6.67 -38.34
C ARG A 88 -15.16 -6.26 -39.47
N TYR A 89 -15.65 -5.03 -39.37
CA TYR A 89 -16.22 -4.08 -40.36
C TYR A 89 -17.74 -3.76 -40.34
N ALA A 90 -17.96 -2.46 -40.06
CA ALA A 90 -18.86 -1.49 -40.69
C ALA A 90 -20.38 -1.53 -40.43
N ARG A 91 -20.84 -0.69 -39.50
CA ARG A 91 -21.81 0.38 -39.82
C ARG A 91 -21.85 1.45 -38.73
N LYS A 92 -22.03 2.70 -39.11
CA LYS A 92 -22.61 3.75 -38.25
C LYS A 92 -24.12 3.59 -38.35
N GLU A 93 -24.80 3.42 -37.22
CA GLU A 93 -26.25 3.55 -37.17
C GLU A 93 -26.60 4.63 -36.15
N GLN A 94 -27.28 5.64 -36.68
CA GLN A 94 -28.00 6.68 -35.97
C GLN A 94 -29.21 6.04 -35.30
N GLY A 95 -29.07 5.69 -34.05
CA GLY A 95 -30.15 5.18 -33.21
C GLY A 95 -29.53 4.92 -31.87
N GLY A 96 -29.97 5.64 -30.84
CA GLY A 96 -29.41 5.60 -29.49
C GLY A 96 -29.61 4.26 -28.75
N GLU A 97 -29.46 3.13 -29.45
CA GLU A 97 -29.48 1.80 -28.89
C GLU A 97 -28.10 1.15 -28.97
N ILE A 98 -27.54 1.02 -27.76
CA ILE A 98 -26.57 0.06 -27.24
C ILE A 98 -25.67 -0.61 -28.28
N ARG A 99 -24.46 -0.08 -28.42
CA ARG A 99 -23.33 -0.76 -29.07
C ARG A 99 -22.39 -1.31 -28.02
N GLU A 100 -22.31 -2.65 -27.97
CA GLU A 100 -21.19 -3.44 -27.43
C GLU A 100 -20.70 -3.08 -26.02
N ALA A 101 -21.38 -3.58 -24.98
CA ALA A 101 -20.92 -3.43 -23.60
C ALA A 101 -19.89 -4.53 -23.23
N PHE A 102 -18.61 -4.29 -23.58
CA PHE A 102 -17.45 -4.97 -22.99
C PHE A 102 -17.18 -4.37 -21.60
N GLY A 103 -17.26 -5.17 -20.53
CA GLY A 103 -17.27 -4.66 -19.15
C GLY A 103 -16.14 -5.19 -18.28
N PHE A 104 -16.08 -4.67 -17.05
CA PHE A 104 -15.18 -5.16 -16.00
C PHE A 104 -15.98 -5.77 -14.88
N SER A 105 -15.67 -7.02 -14.54
CA SER A 105 -16.25 -7.71 -13.40
C SER A 105 -15.44 -7.44 -12.14
N LEU A 106 -16.15 -6.97 -11.11
CA LEU A 106 -15.69 -6.73 -9.75
C LEU A 106 -15.83 -7.98 -8.86
N ALA A 107 -16.31 -9.11 -9.40
CA ALA A 107 -16.47 -10.36 -8.67
C ALA A 107 -15.20 -10.82 -7.93
N PRO A 108 -13.99 -10.70 -8.51
CA PRO A 108 -12.77 -11.08 -7.78
C PRO A 108 -12.56 -10.30 -6.48
N LEU A 109 -13.01 -9.05 -6.41
CA LEU A 109 -12.90 -8.24 -5.20
C LEU A 109 -13.73 -8.82 -4.04
N LEU A 110 -14.91 -9.35 -4.35
CA LEU A 110 -15.78 -9.96 -3.35
C LEU A 110 -15.19 -11.29 -2.87
N VAL A 111 -14.78 -12.14 -3.81
CA VAL A 111 -14.18 -13.46 -3.50
C VAL A 111 -12.89 -13.31 -2.68
N ARG A 112 -12.08 -12.29 -2.98
CA ARG A 112 -10.79 -12.06 -2.31
C ARG A 112 -10.87 -11.05 -1.17
N ALA A 113 -12.06 -10.65 -0.74
CA ALA A 113 -12.23 -9.60 0.26
C ALA A 113 -11.45 -9.89 1.56
N GLU A 114 -11.55 -11.12 2.08
CA GLU A 114 -10.83 -11.53 3.30
C GLU A 114 -9.31 -11.57 3.10
N GLU A 115 -8.84 -12.02 1.94
CA GLU A 115 -7.41 -12.01 1.61
C GLU A 115 -6.86 -10.59 1.60
N ILE A 116 -7.55 -9.67 0.91
CA ILE A 116 -7.19 -8.26 0.83
C ILE A 116 -7.19 -7.63 2.22
N GLU A 117 -8.20 -7.91 3.06
CA GLU A 117 -8.26 -7.39 4.43
C GLU A 117 -7.11 -7.91 5.29
N ARG A 118 -6.71 -9.18 5.15
CA ARG A 118 -5.53 -9.73 5.83
C ARG A 118 -4.23 -9.06 5.39
N LEU A 119 -4.01 -8.93 4.08
CA LEU A 119 -2.82 -8.27 3.54
C LEU A 119 -2.73 -6.81 3.99
N ALA A 120 -3.87 -6.10 4.03
CA ALA A 120 -3.93 -4.74 4.55
C ALA A 120 -3.54 -4.69 6.04
N ALA A 121 -4.07 -5.60 6.85
CA ALA A 121 -3.73 -5.69 8.27
C ALA A 121 -2.24 -5.99 8.50
N GLU A 122 -1.65 -6.85 7.69
CA GLU A 122 -0.21 -7.17 7.71
C GLU A 122 0.65 -5.93 7.44
N VAL A 123 0.39 -5.21 6.35
CA VAL A 123 1.13 -3.97 6.01
C VAL A 123 1.01 -2.92 7.11
N VAL A 124 -0.19 -2.76 7.68
CA VAL A 124 -0.42 -1.81 8.77
C VAL A 124 0.33 -2.24 10.04
N ALA A 125 0.30 -3.54 10.37
CA ALA A 125 1.01 -4.08 11.53
C ALA A 125 2.52 -3.90 11.43
N GLU A 126 3.11 -4.18 10.26
CA GLU A 126 4.53 -3.96 10.00
C GLU A 126 4.92 -2.48 10.12
N ARG A 127 4.12 -1.58 9.53
CA ARG A 127 4.35 -0.14 9.63
C ARG A 127 4.32 0.34 11.08
N LEU A 128 3.34 -0.10 11.86
CA LEU A 128 3.22 0.24 13.28
C LEU A 128 4.36 -0.36 14.12
N HIS A 129 4.78 -1.59 13.82
CA HIS A 129 5.90 -2.23 14.50
C HIS A 129 7.20 -1.44 14.28
N LEU A 130 7.51 -1.10 13.03
CA LEU A 130 8.68 -0.28 12.70
C LEU A 130 8.62 1.11 13.33
N GLN A 131 7.44 1.73 13.37
CA GLN A 131 7.25 3.01 14.06
C GLN A 131 7.60 2.90 15.55
N ARG A 132 7.05 1.91 16.26
CA ARG A 132 7.32 1.69 17.69
C ARG A 132 8.80 1.42 17.97
N LEU A 133 9.45 0.62 17.12
CA LEU A 133 10.89 0.37 17.23
C LEU A 133 11.70 1.67 17.09
N ARG A 134 11.36 2.52 16.10
CA ARG A 134 12.03 3.82 15.91
C ARG A 134 11.82 4.79 17.07
N GLU A 135 10.61 4.81 17.63
CA GLU A 135 10.30 5.59 18.83
C GLU A 135 11.16 5.14 20.02
N ARG A 136 11.21 3.83 20.29
CA ARG A 136 12.07 3.24 21.34
C ARG A 136 13.54 3.55 21.11
N LEU A 137 14.04 3.37 19.89
CA LEU A 137 15.43 3.67 19.53
C LEU A 137 15.77 5.14 19.78
N THR A 138 14.87 6.05 19.42
CA THR A 138 15.08 7.49 19.62
C THR A 138 15.17 7.83 21.10
N LEU A 139 14.31 7.24 21.93
CA LEU A 139 14.35 7.43 23.39
C LEU A 139 15.62 6.84 23.99
N CYS A 140 15.95 5.59 23.67
CA CYS A 140 17.14 4.91 24.17
C CYS A 140 18.42 5.68 23.81
N ARG A 141 18.55 6.16 22.55
CA ARG A 141 19.68 7.00 22.13
C ARG A 141 19.84 8.24 22.98
N ARG A 142 18.74 8.91 23.30
CA ARG A 142 18.75 10.13 24.13
C ARG A 142 19.16 9.80 25.56
N ASP A 143 18.67 8.69 26.11
CA ASP A 143 18.95 8.31 27.48
C ASP A 143 20.42 7.89 27.63
N VAL A 144 20.96 7.06 26.73
CA VAL A 144 22.39 6.68 26.71
C VAL A 144 23.29 7.90 26.56
N ALA A 145 22.98 8.82 25.64
CA ALA A 145 23.76 10.04 25.46
C ALA A 145 23.81 10.89 26.74
N LYS A 146 22.68 11.02 27.44
CA LYS A 146 22.62 11.75 28.73
C LYS A 146 23.37 11.06 29.84
N LEU A 147 23.32 9.72 29.93
CA LEU A 147 24.08 8.97 30.93
C LEU A 147 25.59 9.18 30.74
N ILE A 148 26.06 9.10 29.49
CA ILE A 148 27.47 9.36 29.15
C ILE A 148 27.87 10.79 29.52
N GLU A 149 27.04 11.79 29.15
CA GLU A 149 27.28 13.19 29.48
C GLU A 149 27.40 13.41 30.99
N MET A 150 26.41 12.95 31.76
CA MET A 150 26.38 13.06 33.22
C MET A 150 27.57 12.37 33.87
N ALA A 151 27.92 11.16 33.42
CA ALA A 151 29.03 10.41 34.00
C ALA A 151 30.40 11.07 33.74
N LEU A 152 30.57 11.70 32.57
CA LEU A 152 31.76 12.50 32.26
C LEU A 152 31.83 13.78 33.09
N GLU A 153 30.69 14.45 33.31
CA GLU A 153 30.60 15.67 34.13
C GLU A 153 30.87 15.39 35.61
N GLU A 154 30.33 14.30 36.14
CA GLU A 154 30.50 13.90 37.55
C GLU A 154 31.83 13.17 37.83
N GLY A 155 32.59 12.84 36.78
CA GLY A 155 33.85 12.10 36.91
C GLY A 155 33.65 10.68 37.44
N ALA A 156 32.54 10.04 37.07
CA ALA A 156 32.21 8.69 37.51
C ALA A 156 33.29 7.67 37.07
N ALA A 157 33.56 6.68 37.92
CA ALA A 157 34.52 5.63 37.60
C ALA A 157 34.01 4.78 36.41
N GLY A 158 34.84 4.58 35.39
CA GLY A 158 34.50 3.77 34.21
C GLY A 158 35.24 4.22 32.95
N ASP A 159 35.24 3.37 31.92
CA ASP A 159 35.77 3.71 30.59
C ASP A 159 34.67 4.34 29.72
N TRP A 160 34.21 5.53 30.14
CA TRP A 160 33.17 6.28 29.43
C TRP A 160 33.56 6.69 28.01
N SER A 161 34.87 6.77 27.73
CA SER A 161 35.38 7.01 26.38
C SER A 161 35.09 5.84 25.45
N ARG A 162 35.31 4.60 25.92
CA ARG A 162 34.96 3.38 25.17
C ARG A 162 33.45 3.25 24.97
N ILE A 163 32.65 3.50 26.01
CA ILE A 163 31.18 3.47 25.93
C ILE A 163 30.68 4.48 24.89
N HIS A 164 31.22 5.71 24.91
CA HIS A 164 30.86 6.75 23.95
C HIS A 164 31.25 6.41 22.50
N LEU A 165 32.40 5.74 22.29
CA LEU A 165 32.79 5.26 20.97
C LEU A 165 31.85 4.16 20.46
N HIS A 166 31.48 3.21 21.32
CA HIS A 166 30.51 2.16 20.97
C HIS A 166 29.14 2.74 20.63
N PHE A 167 28.62 3.64 21.46
CA PHE A 167 27.37 4.35 21.20
C PHE A 167 27.35 5.00 19.81
N ARG A 168 28.44 5.69 19.46
CA ARG A 168 28.56 6.36 18.17
C ARG A 168 28.58 5.39 17.00
N ASP A 169 29.33 4.29 17.11
CA ASP A 169 29.42 3.27 16.07
C ASP A 169 28.03 2.66 15.78
N VAL A 170 27.26 2.33 16.82
CA VAL A 170 25.89 1.81 16.66
C VAL A 170 24.99 2.80 15.92
N VAL A 171 25.08 4.09 16.28
CA VAL A 171 24.27 5.15 15.65
C VAL A 171 24.68 5.42 14.20
N GLU A 172 25.98 5.42 13.91
CA GLU A 172 26.53 5.72 12.58
C GLU A 172 26.32 4.56 11.58
N ARG A 173 26.21 3.32 12.07
CA ARG A 173 25.97 2.12 11.24
C ARG A 173 24.56 2.10 10.62
N LEU A 174 23.59 2.81 11.20
CA LEU A 174 22.22 2.80 10.72
C LEU A 174 22.07 3.56 9.38
N PRO A 175 21.50 2.94 8.33
CA PRO A 175 21.24 3.62 7.08
C PRO A 175 20.11 4.65 7.22
N ARG A 176 19.94 5.53 6.22
CA ARG A 176 18.87 6.54 6.20
C ARG A 176 17.45 5.95 6.26
N SER A 177 17.26 4.74 5.74
CA SER A 177 15.97 4.02 5.78
C SER A 177 16.19 2.59 6.29
N PRO A 178 16.34 2.41 7.62
CA PRO A 178 16.63 1.11 8.20
C PRO A 178 15.39 0.20 8.19
N SER A 179 15.63 -1.09 8.00
CA SER A 179 14.62 -2.15 8.17
C SER A 179 14.27 -2.34 9.65
N ALA A 180 13.16 -3.01 9.94
CA ALA A 180 12.76 -3.33 11.32
C ALA A 180 13.86 -4.11 12.07
N GLU A 181 14.47 -5.10 11.40
CA GLU A 181 15.58 -5.89 11.95
C GLU A 181 16.79 -5.02 12.32
N GLN A 182 17.16 -4.07 11.45
CA GLN A 182 18.28 -3.15 11.71
C GLN A 182 17.99 -2.21 12.88
N VAL A 183 16.76 -1.70 12.98
CA VAL A 183 16.35 -0.85 14.11
C VAL A 183 16.32 -1.66 15.41
N ALA A 184 15.81 -2.89 15.38
CA ALA A 184 15.77 -3.77 16.54
C ALA A 184 17.18 -4.12 17.04
N ALA A 185 18.08 -4.55 16.16
CA ALA A 185 19.46 -4.87 16.53
C ALA A 185 20.18 -3.67 17.17
N ALA A 186 20.07 -2.49 16.57
CA ALA A 186 20.67 -1.28 17.14
C ALA A 186 20.01 -0.87 18.47
N LEU A 187 18.71 -1.11 18.64
CA LEU A 187 18.02 -0.85 19.90
C LEU A 187 18.53 -1.80 21.00
N ASP A 188 18.66 -3.09 20.72
CA ASP A 188 19.15 -4.08 21.68
C ASP A 188 20.60 -3.75 22.11
N GLU A 189 21.47 -3.37 21.17
CA GLU A 189 22.84 -2.92 21.47
C GLU A 189 22.85 -1.67 22.38
N LEU A 190 21.97 -0.70 22.14
CA LEU A 190 21.88 0.50 22.97
C LEU A 190 21.22 0.26 24.33
N GLU A 191 20.26 -0.66 24.41
CA GLU A 191 19.66 -1.06 25.68
C GLU A 191 20.70 -1.73 26.58
N LEU A 192 21.59 -2.56 26.02
CA LEU A 192 22.74 -3.13 26.75
C LEU A 192 23.70 -2.04 27.25
N LEU A 193 24.09 -1.09 26.39
CA LEU A 193 24.96 0.03 26.80
C LEU A 193 24.35 0.92 27.89
N ARG A 194 23.02 0.95 28.01
CA ARG A 194 22.33 1.72 29.05
C ARG A 194 22.40 1.03 30.42
N GLU A 195 22.58 -0.28 30.44
CA GLU A 195 22.62 -1.10 31.66
C GLU A 195 24.05 -1.28 32.22
N GLU A 196 25.09 -0.98 31.43
CA GLU A 196 26.51 -0.91 31.86
C GLU A 196 26.83 0.35 32.66
#